data_AF-A0A5J6L5X3-F1
#
_entry.id   AF-A0A5J6L5X3-F1
#
_cell.length_a   1.000
_cell.length_b   1.000
_cell.length_c   1.000
_cell.angle_alpha   90.00
_cell.angle_beta   90.00
_cell.angle_gamma   90.00
#
_symmetry.space_group_name_H-M   'P 1'
#
loop_
_entity.id
_entity.type
_entity.pdbx_description
1 polymer ?
#
loop_
_entity_poly.entity_id
_entity_poly.type
_entity_poly.pdbx_seq_one_letter_code
_entity_poly.pdbx_strand_id
1 'polypeptide(L)'
;MSGGDRTWKSIYAAVLELLNDLDPYGLEPGRADGAPADEYSSEAGPLASHLINDGRIEAADVDAIWTRWFGEPLSIIDSARFAAFVVDLNALLTTRP
;
A
#
# COMPACT_ATOMS: atom_id res chain seq x y z
N MET A 1 -10.48 -5.45 22.06
CA MET A 1 -10.11 -5.30 20.63
C MET A 1 -11.34 -5.68 19.82
N SER A 2 -11.88 -4.74 19.06
CA SER A 2 -13.06 -4.98 18.23
C SER A 2 -12.68 -5.78 16.97
N GLY A 3 -13.66 -6.37 16.28
CA GLY A 3 -13.42 -7.05 15.00
C GLY A 3 -12.76 -6.14 13.96
N GLY A 4 -13.22 -4.89 13.87
CA GLY A 4 -12.68 -3.88 12.94
C GLY A 4 -11.20 -3.56 13.15
N ASP A 5 -10.74 -3.41 14.40
CA ASP A 5 -9.32 -3.11 14.70
C ASP A 5 -8.38 -4.22 14.22
N ARG A 6 -8.83 -5.48 14.28
CA ARG A 6 -8.04 -6.63 13.80
C ARG A 6 -8.00 -6.68 12.28
N THR A 7 -9.12 -6.43 11.62
CA THR A 7 -9.19 -6.35 10.15
C THR A 7 -8.28 -5.24 9.63
N TRP A 8 -8.36 -4.05 10.23
CA TRP A 8 -7.51 -2.92 9.82
C TRP A 8 -6.03 -3.22 9.96
N LYS A 9 -5.59 -3.76 11.10
CA LYS A 9 -4.18 -4.14 11.29
C LYS A 9 -3.69 -5.18 10.28
N SER A 10 -4.54 -6.16 9.94
CA SER A 10 -4.18 -7.20 8.97
C SER A 10 -4.04 -6.64 7.55
N ILE A 11 -4.99 -5.82 7.11
CA ILE A 11 -4.93 -5.20 5.77
C ILE A 11 -3.78 -4.20 5.71
N TYR A 12 -3.60 -3.38 6.75
CA TYR A 12 -2.47 -2.46 6.85
C TYR A 12 -1.12 -3.15 6.68
N ALA A 13 -0.89 -4.26 7.40
CA ALA A 13 0.36 -5.00 7.32
C ALA A 13 0.59 -5.57 5.91
N ALA A 14 -0.45 -6.13 5.28
CA ALA A 14 -0.35 -6.66 3.92
C ALA A 14 -0.13 -5.56 2.87
N VAL A 15 -0.75 -4.39 3.03
CA VAL A 15 -0.50 -3.24 2.15
C VAL A 15 0.95 -2.76 2.30
N LEU A 16 1.46 -2.67 3.53
CA LEU A 16 2.84 -2.26 3.79
C LEU A 16 3.84 -3.25 3.18
N GLU A 17 3.56 -4.55 3.25
CA GLU A 17 4.36 -5.58 2.58
C GLU A 17 4.40 -5.38 1.07
N LEU A 18 3.23 -5.19 0.42
CA LEU A 18 3.17 -4.92 -1.02
C LEU A 18 3.93 -3.63 -1.42
N LEU A 19 3.91 -2.59 -0.58
CA LEU A 19 4.66 -1.35 -0.81
C LEU A 19 6.16 -1.55 -0.68
N ASN A 20 6.60 -2.31 0.33
CA ASN A 20 8.00 -2.67 0.51
C ASN A 20 8.53 -3.55 -0.62
N ASP A 21 7.69 -4.41 -1.20
CA ASP A 21 8.06 -5.23 -2.37
C ASP A 21 8.10 -4.39 -3.67
N LEU A 22 7.20 -3.42 -3.80
CA LEU A 22 7.20 -2.50 -4.93
C LEU A 22 8.45 -1.61 -4.90
N ASP A 23 8.78 -1.06 -3.73
CA ASP A 23 9.91 -0.18 -3.45
C ASP A 23 10.24 0.79 -4.62
N PRO A 24 9.34 1.75 -4.91
CA PRO A 24 9.48 2.62 -6.10
C PRO A 24 10.77 3.43 -6.13
N TYR A 25 11.42 3.59 -4.97
CA TYR A 25 12.62 4.41 -4.80
C TYR A 25 13.88 3.61 -4.51
N GLY A 26 13.81 2.27 -4.45
CA GLY A 26 14.98 1.42 -4.20
C GLY A 26 15.59 1.61 -2.81
N LEU A 27 14.75 1.85 -1.80
CA LEU A 27 15.14 2.10 -0.41
C LEU A 27 15.47 0.82 0.36
N GLU A 28 15.15 -0.34 -0.21
CA GLU A 28 15.32 -1.66 0.40
C GLU A 28 14.77 -1.78 1.83
N PRO A 29 13.47 -1.49 2.08
CA PRO A 29 12.92 -1.46 3.45
C PRO A 29 13.16 -2.76 4.23
N GLY A 30 13.63 -2.63 5.48
CA GLY A 30 13.85 -3.75 6.39
C GLY A 30 15.14 -4.54 6.18
N ARG A 31 15.96 -4.19 5.17
CA ARG A 31 17.32 -4.73 5.02
C ARG A 31 18.28 -4.07 6.02
N ALA A 32 19.42 -4.72 6.27
CA ALA A 32 20.40 -4.28 7.28
C ALA A 32 20.93 -2.85 7.04
N ASP A 33 21.12 -2.47 5.77
CA ASP A 33 21.60 -1.14 5.35
C ASP A 33 20.50 -0.32 4.62
N GLY A 34 19.26 -0.83 4.61
CA GLY A 34 18.13 -0.20 3.94
C GLY A 34 17.34 0.74 4.85
N ALA A 35 16.26 1.30 4.30
CA ALA A 35 15.31 2.07 5.08
C ALA A 35 14.61 1.21 6.16
N PRO A 36 14.00 1.83 7.19
CA PRO A 36 13.14 1.12 8.14
C PRO A 36 12.05 0.29 7.44
N ALA A 37 11.67 -0.85 8.02
CA ALA A 37 10.63 -1.72 7.44
C ALA A 37 9.23 -1.06 7.38
N ASP A 38 9.06 0.05 8.09
CA ASP A 38 7.85 0.85 8.17
C ASP A 38 7.94 2.15 7.35
N GLU A 39 8.91 2.27 6.44
CA GLU A 39 9.15 3.46 5.60
C GLU A 39 7.87 3.96 4.90
N TYR A 40 7.08 3.05 4.31
CA TYR A 40 5.84 3.39 3.58
C TYR A 40 4.56 3.38 4.44
N SER A 41 4.70 3.51 5.77
CA SER A 41 3.56 3.49 6.70
C SER A 41 2.55 4.62 6.45
N SER A 42 3.05 5.78 6.02
CA SER A 42 2.27 6.98 5.74
C SER A 42 1.28 6.78 4.59
N GLU A 43 1.62 5.93 3.63
CA GLU A 43 0.82 5.56 2.46
C GLU A 43 -0.03 4.31 2.76
N ALA A 44 0.52 3.33 3.48
CA ALA A 44 -0.17 2.09 3.82
C ALA A 44 -1.47 2.33 4.61
N GLY A 45 -1.47 3.28 5.55
CA GLY A 45 -2.65 3.63 6.36
C GLY A 45 -3.87 4.07 5.54
N PRO A 46 -3.74 5.12 4.70
CA PRO A 46 -4.80 5.56 3.79
C PRO A 46 -5.27 4.48 2.81
N LEU A 47 -4.35 3.72 2.21
CA LEU A 47 -4.70 2.64 1.27
C LEU A 47 -5.53 1.54 1.94
N ALA A 48 -5.10 1.08 3.13
CA ALA A 48 -5.85 0.11 3.92
C ALA A 48 -7.23 0.63 4.32
N SER A 49 -7.33 1.91 4.64
CA SER A 49 -8.60 2.55 5.00
C SER A 49 -9.57 2.59 3.81
N HIS A 50 -9.10 2.93 2.61
CA HIS A 50 -9.91 2.87 1.38
C HIS A 50 -10.40 1.45 1.10
N LEU A 51 -9.51 0.46 1.12
CA LEU A 51 -9.87 -0.94 0.89
C LEU A 51 -10.98 -1.42 1.84
N ILE A 52 -10.88 -1.08 3.13
CA ILE A 52 -11.86 -1.52 4.14
C ILE A 52 -13.19 -0.78 4.01
N ASN A 53 -13.16 0.53 3.77
CA ASN A 53 -14.36 1.36 3.77
C ASN A 53 -15.15 1.21 2.46
N ASP A 54 -14.45 1.16 1.33
CA ASP A 54 -15.05 1.21 0.00
C ASP A 54 -15.14 -0.19 -0.63
N GLY A 55 -14.48 -1.19 -0.04
CA GLY A 55 -14.46 -2.58 -0.51
C GLY A 55 -13.65 -2.80 -1.79
N ARG A 56 -12.97 -1.75 -2.28
CA ARG A 56 -12.08 -1.74 -3.45
C ARG A 56 -11.25 -0.45 -3.42
N ILE A 57 -10.20 -0.41 -4.24
CA ILE A 57 -9.43 0.82 -4.48
C ILE A 57 -9.16 0.98 -5.98
N GLU A 58 -9.31 2.20 -6.50
CA GLU A 58 -9.02 2.51 -7.89
C GLU A 58 -7.59 3.04 -8.07
N ALA A 59 -7.05 2.93 -9.28
CA ALA A 59 -5.75 3.50 -9.63
C ALA A 59 -5.63 4.99 -9.27
N ALA A 60 -6.70 5.77 -9.50
CA ALA A 60 -6.72 7.19 -9.18
C ALA A 60 -6.61 7.46 -7.67
N ASP A 61 -7.16 6.58 -6.82
CA ASP A 61 -7.06 6.71 -5.36
C ASP A 61 -5.61 6.49 -4.90
N VAL A 62 -4.94 5.48 -5.47
CA VAL A 62 -3.53 5.18 -5.18
C VAL A 62 -2.65 6.36 -5.58
N ASP A 63 -2.82 6.89 -6.79
CA ASP A 63 -2.07 8.04 -7.27
C ASP A 63 -2.33 9.30 -6.43
N ALA A 64 -3.56 9.53 -5.99
CA ALA A 64 -3.91 10.66 -5.13
C ALA A 64 -3.24 10.56 -3.74
N ILE A 65 -3.21 9.36 -3.15
CA ILE A 65 -2.51 9.10 -1.89
C ILE A 65 -1.01 9.30 -2.07
N TRP A 66 -0.43 8.77 -3.14
CA TRP A 66 1.01 8.90 -3.40
C TRP A 66 1.42 10.36 -3.62
N THR A 67 0.66 11.08 -4.45
CA THR A 67 0.90 12.49 -4.76
C THR A 67 0.86 13.36 -3.51
N ARG A 68 0.01 13.03 -2.53
CA ARG A 68 -0.05 13.76 -1.26
C ARG A 68 1.27 13.75 -0.49
N TRP A 69 2.01 12.64 -0.54
CA TRP A 69 3.24 12.45 0.23
C TRP A 69 4.50 12.78 -0.56
N PHE A 70 4.55 12.39 -1.83
CA PHE A 70 5.73 12.52 -2.68
C PHE A 70 5.63 13.63 -3.74
N GLY A 71 4.46 14.26 -3.89
CA GLY A 71 4.24 15.35 -4.85
C GLY A 71 4.05 14.89 -6.30
N GLU A 72 4.08 13.60 -6.57
CA GLU A 72 3.90 13.00 -7.89
C GLU A 72 3.11 11.69 -7.84
N PRO A 73 2.45 11.25 -8.93
CA PRO A 73 1.69 10.00 -8.95
C PRO A 73 2.59 8.76 -9.01
N LEU A 74 2.23 7.69 -8.30
CA LEU A 74 2.97 6.43 -8.33
C LEU A 74 3.00 5.82 -9.74
N SER A 75 1.93 5.98 -10.50
CA SER A 75 1.82 5.54 -11.89
C SER A 75 2.85 6.17 -12.83
N ILE A 76 3.40 7.33 -12.46
CA ILE A 76 4.48 8.00 -13.20
C ILE A 76 5.84 7.45 -12.77
N ILE A 77 6.04 7.22 -11.47
CA ILE A 77 7.30 6.69 -10.93
C ILE A 77 7.55 5.27 -11.41
N ASP A 78 6.53 4.41 -11.29
CA ASP A 78 6.63 3.00 -11.65
C ASP A 78 5.45 2.55 -12.51
N SER A 79 5.36 3.14 -13.69
CA SER A 79 4.32 2.82 -14.67
C SER A 79 4.25 1.32 -15.04
N ALA A 80 5.37 0.60 -14.95
CA ALA A 80 5.46 -0.79 -15.37
C ALA A 80 4.77 -1.74 -14.38
N ARG A 81 4.94 -1.49 -13.07
CA ARG A 81 4.38 -2.35 -12.02
C ARG A 81 3.08 -1.81 -11.43
N PHE A 82 2.76 -0.54 -11.63
CA PHE A 82 1.60 0.11 -11.02
C PHE A 82 0.26 -0.62 -11.24
N ALA A 83 -0.03 -1.05 -12.47
CA ALA A 83 -1.29 -1.74 -12.76
C ALA A 83 -1.42 -3.07 -11.99
N ALA A 84 -0.32 -3.82 -11.86
CA ALA A 84 -0.29 -5.05 -11.09
C ALA A 84 -0.45 -4.77 -9.58
N PHE A 85 0.22 -3.74 -9.08
CA PHE A 85 0.10 -3.32 -7.68
C PHE A 85 -1.35 -2.98 -7.29
N VAL A 86 -2.10 -2.27 -8.14
CA VAL A 86 -3.52 -1.99 -7.90
C VAL A 86 -4.36 -3.27 -7.86
N VAL A 87 -4.05 -4.27 -8.70
CA VAL A 87 -4.71 -5.57 -8.68
C VAL A 87 -4.42 -6.30 -7.37
N ASP A 88 -3.15 -6.33 -6.94
CA ASP A 88 -2.73 -7.01 -5.71
C ASP A 88 -3.36 -6.39 -4.47
N LEU A 89 -3.47 -5.06 -4.40
CA LEU A 89 -4.19 -4.35 -3.33
C LEU A 89 -5.65 -4.82 -3.22
N ASN A 90 -6.35 -4.91 -4.35
CA ASN A 90 -7.75 -5.34 -4.36
C ASN A 90 -7.89 -6.83 -4.04
N ALA A 91 -6.89 -7.66 -4.35
CA ALA A 91 -6.89 -9.08 -4.02
C ALA A 91 -6.88 -9.32 -2.49
N LEU A 92 -6.32 -8.41 -1.68
CA LEU A 92 -6.25 -8.52 -0.22
C LEU A 92 -7.62 -8.68 0.46
N LEU A 93 -8.69 -8.19 -0.16
CA LEU A 93 -10.05 -8.33 0.37
C LEU A 93 -10.68 -9.69 0.02
N THR A 94 -10.14 -10.38 -0.98
CA THR A 94 -10.64 -11.68 -1.46
C THR A 94 -9.98 -12.86 -0.78
N THR A 95 -8.72 -12.71 -0.37
CA THR A 95 -8.00 -13.65 0.49
C THR A 95 -8.43 -13.47 1.94
N ARG A 96 -9.63 -13.95 2.25
CA ARG A 96 -9.97 -14.27 3.65
C ARG A 96 -9.13 -15.48 4.09
N PRO A 97 -8.46 -15.45 5.26
CA PRO A 97 -8.00 -16.68 5.89
C PRO A 97 -9.18 -17.60 6.24
#